data_AF-A0A1B6ICH8-F1
#
_entry.id   AF-A0A1B6ICH8-F1
#
_cell.length_a   1.000
_cell.length_b   1.000
_cell.length_c   1.000
_cell.angle_alpha   90.00
_cell.angle_beta   90.00
_cell.angle_gamma   90.00
#
_symmetry.space_group_name_H-M   'P 1'
#
loop_
_entity.id
_entity.type
_entity.pdbx_description
1 polymer ?
#
loop_
_entity_poly.entity_id
_entity_poly.type
_entity_poly.pdbx_seq_one_letter_code
_entity_poly.pdbx_strand_id
1 'polypeptide(L)'
;MMETYLSEYVHQVIVTNAETNVKHHGNKYVTSHLTYDWQEIEKELGGIIDDLDILDQPEVWYLTQTRVVWEVVHSAAAAVTASTSHERDNLCQLCDWVCCQHDVTKYLSWTNWEPKVGSLLAALHMTAALERALGNILLMKNQPVPFLLKDLLQTEQLKLVFNKVPIVFMQLILGSPKGFNLRNVLWHGFVTPGELSTNIVEGLVVLFASLGQELQYQAIPKRPQFCSFEKFHSELKGVFPDLTSQSEEVPDIIETSLYIPVKSRVLWTKAFELFKNRQYGDSLVLL
;
A
#
# COMPACT_ATOMS: atom_id res chain seq x y z
N MET A 1 -5.27 -28.61 -0.46
CA MET A 1 -4.22 -27.66 -0.06
C MET A 1 -4.57 -26.32 -0.68
N MET A 2 -4.56 -25.23 0.09
CA MET A 2 -4.73 -23.90 -0.50
C MET A 2 -3.50 -23.62 -1.38
N GLU A 3 -3.71 -23.54 -2.69
CA GLU A 3 -2.65 -23.20 -3.64
C GLU A 3 -2.39 -21.69 -3.53
N THR A 4 -1.46 -21.30 -2.66
CA THR A 4 -0.96 -19.92 -2.54
C THR A 4 0.34 -19.79 -3.34
N TYR A 5 0.61 -18.61 -3.92
CA TYR A 5 1.91 -18.30 -4.52
C TYR A 5 2.87 -17.63 -3.53
N LEU A 6 2.39 -17.35 -2.31
CA LEU A 6 3.23 -16.85 -1.24
C LEU A 6 4.08 -18.01 -0.70
N SER A 7 5.34 -17.71 -0.36
CA SER A 7 6.12 -18.62 0.47
C SER A 7 5.43 -18.79 1.83
N GLU A 8 5.70 -19.89 2.53
CA GLU A 8 5.14 -20.15 3.87
C GLU A 8 5.37 -18.97 4.83
N TYR A 9 6.56 -18.38 4.79
CA TYR A 9 6.90 -17.21 5.58
C TYR A 9 6.05 -15.97 5.22
N VAL A 10 5.96 -15.63 3.94
CA VAL A 10 5.20 -14.45 3.50
C VAL A 10 3.71 -14.65 3.73
N HIS A 11 3.20 -15.87 3.55
CA HIS A 11 1.82 -16.22 3.89
C HIS A 11 1.56 -16.04 5.39
N GLN A 12 2.47 -16.50 6.25
CA GLN A 12 2.36 -16.30 7.69
C GLN A 12 2.28 -14.80 8.04
N VAL A 13 3.15 -13.99 7.42
CA VAL A 13 3.24 -12.55 7.70
C VAL A 13 2.03 -11.76 7.17
N ILE A 14 1.56 -12.02 5.95
CA ILE A 14 0.51 -11.21 5.29
C ILE A 14 -0.89 -11.75 5.58
N VAL A 15 -1.06 -13.07 5.60
CA VAL A 15 -2.39 -13.71 5.70
C VAL A 15 -2.64 -14.15 7.14
N THR A 16 -1.82 -15.07 7.67
CA THR A 16 -2.09 -15.70 8.96
C THR A 16 -2.02 -14.71 10.12
N ASN A 17 -1.03 -13.82 10.13
CA ASN A 17 -0.92 -12.80 11.17
C ASN A 17 -2.07 -11.77 11.12
N ALA A 18 -2.65 -11.51 9.94
CA ALA A 18 -3.81 -10.64 9.79
C ALA A 18 -5.11 -11.30 10.27
N GLU A 19 -5.19 -12.63 10.23
CA GLU A 19 -6.36 -13.40 10.67
C GLU A 19 -6.34 -13.73 12.17
N THR A 20 -5.16 -13.73 12.80
CA THR A 20 -5.05 -14.02 14.23
C THR A 20 -5.90 -13.06 15.06
N ASN A 21 -6.92 -13.61 15.73
CA ASN A 21 -7.86 -12.89 16.58
C ASN A 21 -7.15 -11.89 17.50
N VAL A 22 -7.24 -10.61 17.11
CA VAL A 22 -6.79 -9.50 17.93
C VAL A 22 -7.65 -9.52 19.19
N LYS A 23 -7.03 -9.72 20.35
CA LYS A 23 -7.66 -9.32 21.61
C LYS A 23 -7.93 -7.83 21.46
N HIS A 24 -9.17 -7.41 21.23
CA HIS A 24 -9.54 -6.01 21.09
C HIS A 24 -9.06 -5.24 22.33
N HIS A 25 -7.90 -4.60 22.23
CA HIS A 25 -7.29 -3.82 23.30
C HIS A 25 -7.79 -2.36 23.33
N GLY A 26 -8.98 -2.13 22.76
CA GLY A 26 -9.49 -0.79 22.51
C GLY A 26 -8.72 -0.08 21.38
N ASN A 27 -9.12 1.15 21.07
CA ASN A 27 -8.50 1.97 20.04
C ASN A 27 -7.24 2.69 20.58
N LYS A 28 -6.28 1.94 21.15
CA LYS A 28 -5.10 2.53 21.81
C LYS A 28 -4.02 3.00 20.84
N TYR A 29 -4.02 2.49 19.60
CA TYR A 29 -2.98 2.80 18.61
C TYR A 29 -3.32 4.02 17.74
N VAL A 30 -4.51 4.60 17.91
CA VAL A 30 -5.01 5.69 17.07
C VAL A 30 -5.47 6.82 17.98
N THR A 31 -4.99 8.02 17.69
CA THR A 31 -5.36 9.24 18.42
C THR A 31 -6.79 9.69 18.07
N SER A 32 -7.30 10.69 18.78
CA SER A 32 -8.57 11.34 18.45
C SER A 32 -8.58 12.03 17.08
N HIS A 33 -7.44 12.21 16.43
CA HIS A 33 -7.32 12.87 15.12
C HIS A 33 -7.23 11.85 13.97
N LEU A 34 -7.50 10.57 14.21
CA LEU A 34 -7.32 9.47 13.25
C LEU A 34 -5.90 9.36 12.70
N THR A 35 -4.90 9.66 13.55
CA THR A 35 -3.49 9.39 13.29
C THR A 35 -2.96 8.36 14.27
N TYR A 36 -1.86 7.71 13.93
CA TYR A 36 -1.21 6.73 14.78
C TYR A 36 -0.61 7.37 16.03
N ASP A 37 -0.81 6.70 17.16
CA ASP A 37 -0.11 7.02 18.40
C ASP A 37 1.26 6.34 18.38
N TRP A 38 2.28 7.08 17.93
CA TRP A 38 3.63 6.55 17.80
C TRP A 38 4.26 6.15 19.14
N GLN A 39 3.82 6.71 20.28
CA GLN A 39 4.36 6.35 21.58
C GLN A 39 3.84 4.98 22.03
N GLU A 40 2.53 4.74 21.89
CA GLU A 40 1.96 3.42 22.19
C GLU A 40 2.45 2.35 21.20
N ILE A 41 2.62 2.69 19.93
CA ILE A 41 3.20 1.77 18.94
C ILE A 41 4.66 1.42 19.31
N GLU A 42 5.50 2.39 19.67
CA GLU A 42 6.89 2.13 20.08
C GLU A 42 6.96 1.17 21.27
N LYS A 43 6.08 1.36 22.25
CA LYS A 43 6.00 0.50 23.44
C LYS A 43 5.66 -0.95 23.09
N GLU A 44 4.70 -1.19 22.20
CA GLU A 44 4.34 -2.55 21.78
C GLU A 44 5.39 -3.20 20.86
N LEU A 45 6.13 -2.40 20.10
CA LEU A 45 7.29 -2.90 19.35
C LEU A 45 8.48 -3.28 20.25
N GLY A 46 8.34 -3.10 21.58
CA GLY A 46 9.34 -3.46 22.59
C GLY A 46 10.35 -2.36 22.89
N GLY A 47 10.05 -1.11 22.50
CA GLY A 47 11.01 0.00 22.50
C GLY A 47 11.95 -0.09 21.30
N ILE A 48 12.08 0.99 20.54
CA ILE A 48 12.99 1.05 19.40
C ILE A 48 14.26 1.78 19.85
N ILE A 49 15.38 1.07 19.92
CA ILE A 49 16.69 1.70 20.17
C ILE A 49 17.13 2.52 18.94
N ASP A 50 17.91 3.58 19.15
CA ASP A 50 18.24 4.54 18.09
C ASP A 50 19.08 3.93 16.95
N ASP A 51 19.87 2.92 17.27
CA ASP A 51 20.80 2.19 16.41
C ASP A 51 20.25 0.83 15.95
N LEU A 52 18.91 0.64 16.01
CA LEU A 52 18.26 -0.54 15.47
C LEU A 52 18.39 -0.60 13.94
N ASP A 53 19.21 -1.53 13.45
CA ASP A 53 19.09 -1.99 12.07
C ASP A 53 18.09 -3.14 12.00
N ILE A 54 16.92 -2.86 11.42
CA ILE A 54 15.89 -3.88 11.26
C ILE A 54 16.33 -4.99 10.31
N LEU A 55 17.19 -4.71 9.32
CA LEU A 55 17.52 -5.67 8.26
C LEU A 55 18.32 -6.86 8.82
N ASP A 56 19.07 -6.61 9.87
CA ASP A 56 19.89 -7.58 10.60
C ASP A 56 19.09 -8.40 11.61
N GLN A 57 17.81 -8.09 11.82
CA GLN A 57 16.98 -8.82 12.79
C GLN A 57 16.64 -10.25 12.30
N PRO A 58 16.53 -11.21 13.23
CA PRO A 58 16.16 -12.59 12.90
C PRO A 58 14.68 -12.69 12.49
N GLU A 59 14.33 -13.75 11.76
CA GLU A 59 12.94 -14.00 11.30
C GLU A 59 11.93 -14.02 12.45
N VAL A 60 12.29 -14.60 13.61
CA VAL A 60 11.42 -14.66 14.79
C VAL A 60 11.06 -13.26 15.29
N TRP A 61 11.98 -12.30 15.20
CA TRP A 61 11.70 -10.91 15.54
C TRP A 61 10.67 -10.33 14.58
N TYR A 62 10.87 -10.51 13.26
CA TYR A 62 9.91 -10.05 12.26
C TYR A 62 8.52 -10.66 12.41
N LEU A 63 8.41 -11.97 12.66
CA LEU A 63 7.12 -12.62 12.91
C LEU A 63 6.38 -12.01 14.12
N THR A 64 7.13 -11.61 15.14
CA THR A 64 6.59 -10.94 16.32
C THR A 64 6.13 -9.52 15.98
N GLN A 65 7.00 -8.71 15.35
CA GLN A 65 6.70 -7.32 15.03
C GLN A 65 5.58 -7.18 14.00
N THR A 66 5.55 -8.05 12.99
CA THR A 66 4.49 -8.06 11.97
C THR A 66 3.12 -8.36 12.57
N ARG A 67 3.04 -9.15 13.66
CA ARG A 67 1.79 -9.33 14.41
C ARG A 67 1.35 -8.02 15.07
N VAL A 68 2.27 -7.30 15.71
CA VAL A 68 1.98 -5.98 16.30
C VAL A 68 1.51 -4.99 15.23
N VAL A 69 2.18 -4.96 14.07
CA VAL A 69 1.79 -4.12 12.94
C VAL A 69 0.35 -4.42 12.49
N TRP A 70 -0.05 -5.69 12.41
CA TRP A 70 -1.44 -6.04 12.11
C TRP A 70 -2.42 -5.56 13.17
N GLU A 71 -2.11 -5.68 14.47
CA GLU A 71 -2.95 -5.12 15.53
C GLU A 71 -3.17 -3.60 15.37
N VAL A 72 -2.11 -2.88 15.02
CA VAL A 72 -2.16 -1.44 14.72
C VAL A 72 -3.03 -1.14 13.49
N VAL A 73 -2.87 -1.92 12.41
CA VAL A 73 -3.68 -1.80 11.19
C VAL A 73 -5.16 -2.09 11.45
N HIS A 74 -5.48 -3.12 12.23
CA HIS A 74 -6.86 -3.43 12.62
C HIS A 74 -7.49 -2.32 13.47
N SER A 75 -6.72 -1.74 14.40
CA SER A 75 -7.20 -0.60 15.20
C SER A 75 -7.48 0.62 14.32
N ALA A 76 -6.61 0.92 13.35
CA ALA A 76 -6.84 1.98 12.35
C ALA A 76 -8.11 1.74 11.54
N ALA A 77 -8.31 0.52 11.02
CA ALA A 77 -9.51 0.19 10.26
C ALA A 77 -10.80 0.34 11.09
N ALA A 78 -10.77 -0.12 12.35
CA ALA A 78 -11.89 0.06 13.27
C ALA A 78 -12.17 1.54 13.56
N ALA A 79 -11.12 2.35 13.77
CA ALA A 79 -11.24 3.79 14.02
C ALA A 79 -11.81 4.54 12.81
N VAL A 80 -11.30 4.27 11.61
CA VAL A 80 -11.81 4.86 10.36
C VAL A 80 -13.27 4.47 10.12
N THR A 81 -13.64 3.21 10.39
CA THR A 81 -15.03 2.74 10.27
C THR A 81 -15.97 3.44 11.25
N ALA A 82 -15.52 3.65 12.50
CA ALA A 82 -16.32 4.29 13.54
C ALA A 82 -16.38 5.83 13.43
N SER A 83 -15.54 6.43 12.58
CA SER A 83 -15.41 7.88 12.47
C SER A 83 -16.63 8.57 11.83
N THR A 84 -16.76 9.86 12.12
CA THR A 84 -17.69 10.77 11.47
C THR A 84 -17.16 11.25 10.11
N SER A 85 -18.04 11.81 9.28
CA SER A 85 -17.60 12.40 7.99
C SER A 85 -16.60 13.55 8.18
N HIS A 86 -16.78 14.37 9.23
CA HIS A 86 -15.87 15.48 9.50
C HIS A 86 -14.45 15.00 9.88
N GLU A 87 -14.35 13.94 10.69
CA GLU A 87 -13.05 13.35 11.03
C GLU A 87 -12.38 12.73 9.80
N ARG A 88 -13.15 12.10 8.90
CA ARG A 88 -12.62 11.58 7.63
C ARG A 88 -12.13 12.69 6.69
N ASP A 89 -12.81 13.83 6.66
CA ASP A 89 -12.36 14.98 5.86
C ASP A 89 -11.00 15.49 6.37
N ASN A 90 -10.85 15.61 7.69
CA ASN A 90 -9.57 16.00 8.31
C ASN A 90 -8.46 14.96 8.02
N LEU A 91 -8.78 13.66 8.13
CA LEU A 91 -7.88 12.57 7.76
C LEU A 91 -7.41 12.69 6.30
N CYS A 92 -8.34 12.97 5.38
CA CYS A 92 -8.01 13.13 3.96
C CYS A 92 -7.11 14.34 3.71
N GLN A 93 -7.34 15.47 4.39
CA GLN A 93 -6.47 16.65 4.28
C GLN A 93 -5.04 16.34 4.74
N LEU A 94 -4.88 15.56 5.82
CA LEU A 94 -3.56 15.13 6.27
C LEU A 94 -2.85 14.21 5.28
N CYS A 95 -3.56 13.60 4.32
CA CYS A 95 -2.97 12.75 3.28
C CYS A 95 -2.45 13.53 2.06
N ASP A 96 -2.75 14.83 1.92
CA ASP A 96 -2.51 15.63 0.70
C ASP A 96 -1.05 15.67 0.22
N TRP A 97 -0.11 15.38 1.13
CA TRP A 97 1.32 15.29 0.81
C TRP A 97 1.67 14.04 -0.01
N VAL A 98 0.89 12.96 0.10
CA VAL A 98 1.03 11.71 -0.68
C VAL A 98 0.14 11.73 -1.91
N CYS A 99 -1.16 11.85 -1.68
CA CYS A 99 -2.22 11.75 -2.69
C CYS A 99 -3.33 12.74 -2.35
N CYS A 100 -4.17 13.13 -3.31
CA CYS A 100 -5.21 14.11 -3.02
C CYS A 100 -6.40 13.48 -2.29
N GLN A 101 -7.24 14.28 -1.63
CA GLN A 101 -8.48 13.82 -0.98
C GLN A 101 -9.36 12.91 -1.87
N HIS A 102 -9.43 13.20 -3.18
CA HIS A 102 -10.18 12.36 -4.12
C HIS A 102 -9.60 10.94 -4.21
N ASP A 103 -8.28 10.80 -4.22
CA ASP A 103 -7.60 9.49 -4.27
C ASP A 103 -7.88 8.69 -3.00
N VAL A 104 -7.80 9.31 -1.83
CA VAL A 104 -8.09 8.64 -0.54
C VAL A 104 -9.52 8.10 -0.52
N THR A 105 -10.49 8.93 -0.94
CA THR A 105 -11.89 8.54 -1.02
C THR A 105 -12.08 7.39 -2.01
N LYS A 106 -11.40 7.44 -3.16
CA LYS A 106 -11.42 6.39 -4.18
C LYS A 106 -10.89 5.06 -3.61
N TYR A 107 -9.74 5.09 -2.93
CA TYR A 107 -9.13 3.89 -2.34
C TYR A 107 -10.03 3.22 -1.30
N LEU A 108 -10.61 4.01 -0.38
CA LEU A 108 -11.56 3.51 0.60
C LEU A 108 -12.86 2.99 -0.03
N SER A 109 -13.29 3.54 -1.18
CA SER A 109 -14.47 3.04 -1.90
C SER A 109 -14.21 1.71 -2.61
N TRP A 110 -12.97 1.47 -3.06
CA TRP A 110 -12.62 0.26 -3.80
C TRP A 110 -12.74 -1.00 -2.95
N THR A 111 -12.43 -0.92 -1.65
CA THR A 111 -12.58 -2.05 -0.71
C THR A 111 -14.04 -2.49 -0.58
N ASN A 112 -14.99 -1.60 -0.82
CA ASN A 112 -16.43 -1.89 -0.74
C ASN A 112 -17.03 -2.46 -2.03
N TRP A 113 -16.50 -2.08 -3.20
CA TRP A 113 -17.04 -2.48 -4.49
C TRP A 113 -16.72 -3.94 -4.85
N GLU A 114 -15.44 -4.30 -4.73
CA GLU A 114 -14.95 -5.67 -4.97
C GLU A 114 -13.83 -5.96 -3.97
N PRO A 115 -14.15 -6.40 -2.73
CA PRO A 115 -13.17 -6.46 -1.64
C PRO A 115 -11.86 -7.20 -1.99
N LYS A 116 -11.96 -8.23 -2.83
CA LYS A 116 -10.84 -9.08 -3.25
C LYS A 116 -9.88 -8.42 -4.23
N VAL A 117 -10.35 -7.50 -5.07
CA VAL A 117 -9.53 -6.80 -6.08
C VAL A 117 -9.26 -5.37 -5.66
N GLY A 118 -10.26 -4.70 -5.09
CA GLY A 118 -10.18 -3.31 -4.66
C GLY A 118 -9.11 -3.05 -3.61
N SER A 119 -8.93 -3.96 -2.64
CA SER A 119 -7.87 -3.83 -1.63
C SER A 119 -6.47 -3.94 -2.25
N LEU A 120 -6.29 -4.86 -3.19
CA LEU A 120 -5.04 -5.04 -3.93
C LEU A 120 -4.74 -3.80 -4.77
N LEU A 121 -5.71 -3.34 -5.56
CA LEU A 121 -5.60 -2.15 -6.40
C LEU A 121 -5.28 -0.91 -5.57
N ALA A 122 -6.01 -0.68 -4.48
CA ALA A 122 -5.75 0.41 -3.55
C ALA A 122 -4.31 0.34 -3.02
N ALA A 123 -3.89 -0.80 -2.48
CA ALA A 123 -2.55 -0.95 -1.91
C ALA A 123 -1.44 -0.75 -2.95
N LEU A 124 -1.60 -1.23 -4.19
CA LEU A 124 -0.66 -0.99 -5.28
C LEU A 124 -0.51 0.51 -5.58
N HIS A 125 -1.62 1.24 -5.70
CA HIS A 125 -1.59 2.69 -5.90
C HIS A 125 -0.97 3.42 -4.71
N MET A 126 -1.36 3.05 -3.49
CA MET A 126 -0.93 3.70 -2.26
C MET A 126 0.56 3.51 -2.01
N THR A 127 1.09 2.29 -2.17
CA THR A 127 2.52 2.04 -1.99
C THR A 127 3.37 2.80 -3.02
N ALA A 128 2.94 2.87 -4.28
CA ALA A 128 3.61 3.67 -5.31
C ALA A 128 3.54 5.19 -5.03
N ALA A 129 2.38 5.68 -4.56
CA ALA A 129 2.20 7.08 -4.21
C ALA A 129 3.11 7.48 -3.02
N LEU A 130 3.19 6.64 -1.99
CA LEU A 130 4.05 6.87 -0.84
C LEU A 130 5.53 6.85 -1.21
N GLU A 131 5.98 5.85 -1.99
CA GLU A 131 7.37 5.80 -2.49
C GLU A 131 7.74 7.09 -3.24
N ARG A 132 6.84 7.57 -4.10
CA ARG A 132 7.03 8.84 -4.81
C ARG A 132 7.08 10.04 -3.85
N ALA A 133 6.19 10.11 -2.86
CA ALA A 133 6.10 11.21 -1.92
C ALA A 133 7.34 11.30 -1.01
N LEU A 134 7.82 10.16 -0.51
CA LEU A 134 9.09 10.08 0.24
C LEU A 134 10.28 10.56 -0.61
N GLY A 135 10.33 10.17 -1.88
CA GLY A 135 11.35 10.68 -2.80
C GLY A 135 11.25 12.20 -3.04
N ASN A 136 10.05 12.78 -3.02
CA ASN A 136 9.89 14.24 -3.12
C ASN A 136 10.49 14.97 -1.90
N ILE A 137 10.37 14.39 -0.70
CA ILE A 137 10.99 14.93 0.53
C ILE A 137 12.51 14.96 0.39
N LEU A 138 13.13 13.89 -0.10
CA LEU A 138 14.58 13.87 -0.32
C LEU A 138 15.04 14.91 -1.34
N LEU A 139 14.31 15.06 -2.44
CA LEU A 139 14.61 16.08 -3.45
C LEU A 139 14.52 17.50 -2.88
N MET A 140 13.51 17.77 -2.03
CA MET A 140 13.40 19.04 -1.31
C MET A 140 14.63 19.33 -0.42
N LYS A 141 15.28 18.27 0.09
CA LYS A 141 16.53 18.36 0.87
C LYS A 141 17.80 18.30 0.00
N ASN A 142 17.67 18.45 -1.33
CA ASN A 142 18.74 18.32 -2.32
C ASN A 142 19.52 17.00 -2.21
N GLN A 143 18.83 15.91 -1.84
CA GLN A 143 19.42 14.58 -1.76
C GLN A 143 19.07 13.74 -3.00
N PRO A 144 19.97 12.83 -3.43
CA PRO A 144 19.62 11.83 -4.41
C PRO A 144 18.51 10.92 -3.85
N VAL A 145 17.58 10.50 -4.70
CA VAL A 145 16.54 9.53 -4.33
C VAL A 145 17.07 8.13 -4.62
N PRO A 146 17.25 7.26 -3.62
CA PRO A 146 17.62 5.87 -3.87
C PRO A 146 16.58 5.17 -4.76
N PHE A 147 17.06 4.26 -5.59
CA PHE A 147 16.18 3.53 -6.52
C PHE A 147 15.28 2.52 -5.80
N LEU A 148 15.79 1.85 -4.76
CA LEU A 148 15.02 0.86 -4.00
C LEU A 148 14.32 1.52 -2.81
N LEU A 149 13.04 1.20 -2.60
CA LEU A 149 12.26 1.69 -1.47
C LEU A 149 12.91 1.36 -0.11
N LYS A 150 13.55 0.20 0.02
CA LYS A 150 14.25 -0.18 1.25
C LYS A 150 15.40 0.79 1.55
N ASP A 151 16.16 1.19 0.53
CA ASP A 151 17.32 2.09 0.66
C ASP A 151 16.82 3.52 0.91
N LEU A 152 15.70 3.91 0.26
CA LEU A 152 15.01 5.16 0.51
C LEU A 152 14.63 5.29 2.00
N LEU A 153 14.02 4.26 2.57
CA LEU A 153 13.64 4.22 3.99
C LEU A 153 14.82 4.11 4.97
N GLN A 154 16.04 3.86 4.50
CA GLN A 154 17.25 3.90 5.33
C GLN A 154 17.92 5.28 5.36
N THR A 155 17.47 6.24 4.55
CA THR A 155 18.08 7.57 4.50
C THR A 155 17.90 8.35 5.80
N GLU A 156 18.99 8.94 6.30
CA GLU A 156 18.99 9.75 7.52
C GLU A 156 18.06 10.95 7.41
N GLN A 157 17.87 11.52 6.22
CA GLN A 157 16.98 12.66 6.03
C GLN A 157 15.52 12.31 6.28
N LEU A 158 15.07 11.10 5.92
CA LEU A 158 13.71 10.67 6.26
C LEU A 158 13.58 10.38 7.76
N LYS A 159 14.61 9.81 8.40
CA LYS A 159 14.64 9.62 9.87
C LYS A 159 14.56 10.94 10.62
N LEU A 160 15.24 11.98 10.14
CA LEU A 160 15.17 13.33 10.72
C LEU A 160 13.81 14.00 10.53
N VAL A 161 13.09 13.65 9.45
CA VAL A 161 11.76 14.23 9.16
C VAL A 161 10.65 13.52 9.95
N PHE A 162 10.69 12.19 10.00
CA PHE A 162 9.59 11.40 10.56
C PHE A 162 9.89 10.77 11.92
N ASN A 163 11.08 10.96 12.47
CA ASN A 163 11.58 10.22 13.64
C ASN A 163 11.72 8.71 13.38
N LYS A 164 12.24 7.98 14.37
CA LYS A 164 12.58 6.55 14.23
C LYS A 164 11.38 5.62 14.11
N VAL A 165 10.34 5.83 14.91
CA VAL A 165 9.21 4.89 15.03
C VAL A 165 8.42 4.79 13.72
N PRO A 166 8.04 5.90 13.06
CA PRO A 166 7.33 5.81 11.78
C PRO A 166 8.19 5.22 10.66
N ILE A 167 9.51 5.45 10.67
CA ILE A 167 10.44 4.83 9.71
C ILE A 167 10.46 3.32 9.90
N VAL A 168 10.67 2.82 11.11
CA VAL A 168 10.67 1.38 11.41
C VAL A 168 9.33 0.75 11.02
N PHE A 169 8.22 1.42 11.35
CA PHE A 169 6.88 0.96 10.98
C PHE A 169 6.70 0.87 9.46
N MET A 170 7.09 1.91 8.71
CA MET A 170 7.09 1.87 7.24
C MET A 170 7.98 0.77 6.68
N GLN A 171 9.15 0.54 7.26
CA GLN A 171 10.04 -0.51 6.81
C GLN A 171 9.48 -1.92 7.05
N LEU A 172 8.76 -2.14 8.16
CA LEU A 172 8.05 -3.39 8.45
C LEU A 172 6.91 -3.65 7.46
N ILE A 173 6.20 -2.61 7.00
CA ILE A 173 5.08 -2.74 6.04
C ILE A 173 5.58 -2.81 4.58
N LEU A 174 6.55 -1.99 4.20
CA LEU A 174 6.81 -1.72 2.77
C LEU A 174 8.16 -2.24 2.28
N GLY A 175 9.20 -2.13 3.11
CA GLY A 175 10.58 -2.11 2.63
C GLY A 175 11.39 -3.38 2.89
N SER A 176 11.21 -4.04 4.03
CA SER A 176 12.04 -5.20 4.37
C SER A 176 11.51 -6.49 3.74
N PRO A 177 12.37 -7.31 3.09
CA PRO A 177 12.00 -8.64 2.60
C PRO A 177 11.49 -9.60 3.68
N LYS A 178 11.90 -9.38 4.94
CA LYS A 178 11.45 -10.16 6.10
C LYS A 178 10.21 -9.54 6.76
N GLY A 179 9.85 -8.30 6.43
CA GLY A 179 8.58 -7.68 6.85
C GLY A 179 7.44 -8.12 5.93
N PHE A 180 6.38 -7.31 5.87
CA PHE A 180 5.31 -7.52 4.89
C PHE A 180 5.84 -7.44 3.46
N ASN A 181 6.84 -6.58 3.23
CA ASN A 181 7.39 -6.30 1.89
C ASN A 181 6.29 -5.94 0.88
N LEU A 182 5.24 -5.24 1.34
CA LEU A 182 3.95 -5.16 0.68
C LEU A 182 4.10 -4.63 -0.76
N ARG A 183 4.94 -3.61 -0.95
CA ARG A 183 5.22 -3.03 -2.27
C ARG A 183 5.69 -4.10 -3.26
N ASN A 184 6.65 -4.95 -2.89
CA ASN A 184 7.21 -5.94 -3.83
C ASN A 184 6.30 -7.15 -3.99
N VAL A 185 5.69 -7.64 -2.91
CA VAL A 185 4.82 -8.82 -2.97
C VAL A 185 3.59 -8.55 -3.83
N LEU A 186 3.01 -7.34 -3.73
CA LEU A 186 1.90 -6.93 -4.57
C LEU A 186 2.33 -6.67 -6.02
N TRP A 187 3.40 -5.90 -6.24
CA TRP A 187 3.88 -5.55 -7.59
C TRP A 187 4.25 -6.78 -8.43
N HIS A 188 4.79 -7.83 -7.80
CA HIS A 188 5.11 -9.08 -8.50
C HIS A 188 3.91 -10.02 -8.68
N GLY A 189 2.71 -9.64 -8.21
CA GLY A 189 1.49 -10.43 -8.39
C GLY A 189 1.45 -11.73 -7.57
N PHE A 190 2.23 -11.84 -6.49
CA PHE A 190 2.24 -13.06 -5.66
C PHE A 190 0.98 -13.21 -4.80
N VAL A 191 0.33 -12.11 -4.45
CA VAL A 191 -0.91 -12.12 -3.67
C VAL A 191 -2.08 -12.47 -4.58
N THR A 192 -2.80 -13.52 -4.23
CA THR A 192 -4.05 -13.88 -4.88
C THR A 192 -5.25 -13.18 -4.23
N PRO A 193 -6.35 -12.98 -4.99
CA PRO A 193 -7.56 -12.32 -4.50
C PRO A 193 -8.11 -12.97 -3.23
N GLY A 194 -8.16 -12.18 -2.15
CA GLY A 194 -8.60 -12.61 -0.82
C GLY A 194 -7.48 -12.92 0.18
N GLU A 195 -6.21 -12.97 -0.24
CA GLU A 195 -5.06 -13.12 0.67
C GLU A 195 -4.64 -11.80 1.35
N LEU A 196 -5.06 -10.65 0.79
CA LEU A 196 -4.82 -9.36 1.41
C LEU A 196 -6.04 -8.91 2.22
N SER A 197 -5.86 -8.68 3.52
CA SER A 197 -6.88 -8.10 4.38
C SER A 197 -7.28 -6.70 3.89
N THR A 198 -8.57 -6.40 3.83
CA THR A 198 -9.09 -5.07 3.42
C THR A 198 -8.59 -3.96 4.34
N ASN A 199 -8.41 -4.28 5.63
CA ASN A 199 -7.96 -3.35 6.68
C ASN A 199 -6.62 -2.68 6.38
N ILE A 200 -5.81 -3.26 5.47
CA ILE A 200 -4.55 -2.65 5.06
C ILE A 200 -4.77 -1.29 4.41
N VAL A 201 -5.89 -1.07 3.72
CA VAL A 201 -6.18 0.18 3.03
C VAL A 201 -6.43 1.28 4.05
N GLU A 202 -7.30 1.05 5.03
CA GLU A 202 -7.54 2.00 6.11
C GLU A 202 -6.27 2.25 6.93
N GLY A 203 -5.49 1.19 7.21
CA GLY A 203 -4.20 1.31 7.88
C GLY A 203 -3.22 2.20 7.11
N LEU A 204 -3.09 2.03 5.79
CA LEU A 204 -2.24 2.87 4.96
C LEU A 204 -2.75 4.33 4.87
N VAL A 205 -4.07 4.57 4.89
CA VAL A 205 -4.62 5.94 4.94
C VAL A 205 -4.24 6.61 6.26
N VAL A 206 -4.42 5.91 7.39
CA VAL A 206 -4.00 6.43 8.71
C VAL A 206 -2.49 6.63 8.74
N LEU A 207 -1.68 5.76 8.13
CA LEU A 207 -0.23 5.95 7.97
C LEU A 207 0.08 7.26 7.23
N PHE A 208 -0.57 7.51 6.09
CA PHE A 208 -0.35 8.73 5.30
C PHE A 208 -0.68 9.97 6.12
N ALA A 209 -1.82 9.97 6.81
CA ALA A 209 -2.22 11.10 7.65
C ALA A 209 -1.27 11.32 8.83
N SER A 210 -0.79 10.24 9.46
CA SER A 210 0.13 10.31 10.59
C SER A 210 1.48 10.90 10.18
N LEU A 211 2.01 10.48 9.04
CA LEU A 211 3.21 11.07 8.46
C LEU A 211 2.96 12.52 8.02
N GLY A 212 1.77 12.83 7.50
CA GLY A 212 1.37 14.19 7.16
C GLY A 212 1.33 15.13 8.36
N GLN A 213 0.93 14.61 9.52
CA GLN A 213 0.96 15.32 10.79
C GLN A 213 2.40 15.66 11.21
N GLU A 214 3.34 14.73 11.08
CA GLU A 214 4.77 14.97 11.36
C GLU A 214 5.38 16.05 10.45
N LEU A 215 4.86 16.20 9.23
CA LEU A 215 5.31 17.21 8.28
C LEU A 215 4.83 18.63 8.60
N GLN A 216 3.89 18.81 9.54
CA GLN A 216 3.40 20.11 10.01
C GLN A 216 3.08 21.11 8.88
N TYR A 217 2.39 20.65 7.82
CA TYR A 217 2.00 21.46 6.65
C TYR A 217 3.17 21.99 5.80
N GLN A 218 4.35 21.39 5.86
CA GLN A 218 5.42 21.70 4.91
C GLN A 218 4.97 21.39 3.48
N ALA A 219 5.01 22.40 2.61
CA ALA A 219 4.70 22.22 1.20
C ALA A 219 5.79 21.39 0.52
N ILE A 220 5.50 20.12 0.24
CA ILE A 220 6.43 19.23 -0.44
C ILE A 220 6.30 19.43 -1.96
N PRO A 221 7.39 19.75 -2.68
CA PRO A 221 7.35 19.90 -4.12
C PRO A 221 6.99 18.57 -4.79
N LYS A 222 5.90 18.55 -5.56
CA LYS A 222 5.48 17.36 -6.31
C LYS A 222 6.24 17.30 -7.62
N ARG A 223 6.99 16.22 -7.86
CA ARG A 223 7.58 15.95 -9.18
C ARG A 223 6.50 15.96 -10.27
N PRO A 224 6.80 16.37 -11.51
CA PRO A 224 5.86 16.28 -12.63
C PRO A 224 5.41 14.83 -12.86
N GLN A 225 4.13 14.63 -13.13
CA GLN A 225 3.59 13.36 -13.62
C GLN A 225 3.37 13.46 -15.13
N PHE A 226 3.51 12.35 -15.83
CA PHE A 226 3.09 12.28 -17.22
C PHE A 226 1.57 12.19 -17.26
N CYS A 227 0.92 13.31 -17.60
CA CYS A 227 -0.54 13.38 -17.62
C CYS A 227 -1.16 12.89 -18.93
N SER A 228 -0.38 12.79 -20.01
CA SER A 228 -0.83 12.32 -21.31
C SER A 228 0.28 11.67 -22.10
N PHE A 229 -0.06 10.55 -22.73
CA PHE A 229 0.77 9.82 -23.69
C PHE A 229 0.32 10.08 -25.14
N GLU A 230 -0.56 11.06 -25.38
CA GLU A 230 -1.10 11.36 -26.71
C GLU A 230 -0.02 11.60 -27.78
N LYS A 231 1.11 12.19 -27.37
CA LYS A 231 2.25 12.40 -28.27
C LYS A 231 2.82 11.11 -28.87
N PHE A 232 2.58 9.96 -28.23
CA PHE A 232 3.01 8.65 -28.70
C PHE A 232 1.91 7.92 -29.50
N HIS A 233 0.68 8.44 -29.57
CA HIS A 233 -0.42 7.74 -30.27
C HIS A 233 -0.11 7.45 -31.74
N SER A 234 0.53 8.38 -32.46
CA SER A 234 0.93 8.15 -33.85
C SER A 234 1.96 7.03 -33.99
N GLU A 235 2.89 6.93 -33.05
CA GLU A 235 3.93 5.90 -33.02
C GLU A 235 3.37 4.52 -32.66
N LEU A 236 2.30 4.48 -31.85
CA LEU A 236 1.66 3.25 -31.39
C LEU A 236 0.51 2.77 -32.29
N LYS A 237 0.09 3.60 -33.26
CA LYS A 237 -1.06 3.30 -34.13
C LYS A 237 -0.79 2.04 -34.96
N GLY A 238 -1.57 0.99 -34.73
CA GLY A 238 -1.45 -0.29 -35.43
C GLY A 238 -0.30 -1.18 -34.95
N VAL A 239 0.42 -0.78 -33.88
CA VAL A 239 1.45 -1.62 -33.24
C VAL A 239 0.81 -2.69 -32.37
N PHE A 240 -0.23 -2.32 -31.63
CA PHE A 240 -0.98 -3.23 -30.74
C PHE A 240 -2.41 -3.44 -31.23
N PRO A 241 -2.99 -4.63 -31.00
CA PRO A 241 -4.39 -4.89 -31.33
C PRO A 241 -5.32 -4.01 -30.48
N ASP A 242 -6.43 -3.56 -31.07
CA ASP A 242 -7.46 -2.84 -30.33
C ASP A 242 -8.36 -3.82 -29.56
N LEU A 243 -7.99 -4.06 -28.30
CA LEU A 243 -8.73 -4.96 -27.42
C LEU A 243 -10.09 -4.39 -26.98
N THR A 244 -10.39 -3.10 -27.22
CA THR A 244 -11.67 -2.51 -26.78
C THR A 244 -12.88 -3.09 -27.50
N SER A 245 -12.67 -3.59 -28.72
CA SER A 245 -13.68 -4.25 -29.55
C SER A 245 -13.89 -5.74 -29.23
N GLN A 246 -12.94 -6.38 -28.54
CA GLN A 246 -12.85 -7.83 -28.37
C GLN A 246 -13.61 -8.30 -27.12
N SER A 247 -14.94 -8.20 -27.16
CA SER A 247 -15.79 -8.41 -25.97
C SER A 247 -15.99 -9.87 -25.59
N GLU A 248 -15.70 -10.83 -26.49
CA GLU A 248 -15.89 -12.26 -26.25
C GLU A 248 -14.55 -13.01 -26.24
N GLU A 249 -13.64 -12.66 -27.17
CA GLU A 249 -12.38 -13.34 -27.38
C GLU A 249 -11.43 -13.20 -26.18
N VAL A 250 -11.34 -12.00 -25.59
CA VAL A 250 -10.45 -11.77 -24.44
C VAL A 250 -10.94 -12.50 -23.19
N PRO A 251 -12.23 -12.41 -22.79
CA PRO A 251 -12.75 -13.24 -21.69
C PRO A 251 -12.56 -14.74 -21.91
N ASP A 252 -12.76 -15.26 -23.13
CA ASP A 252 -12.53 -16.67 -23.44
C ASP A 252 -11.06 -17.06 -23.27
N ILE A 253 -10.12 -16.21 -23.72
CA ILE A 253 -8.67 -16.41 -23.48
C ILE A 253 -8.37 -16.43 -21.98
N ILE A 254 -8.92 -15.49 -21.20
CA ILE A 254 -8.69 -15.45 -19.74
C ILE A 254 -9.18 -16.74 -19.07
N GLU A 255 -10.32 -17.27 -19.51
CA GLU A 255 -10.93 -18.46 -18.92
C GLU A 255 -10.30 -19.78 -19.37
N THR A 256 -9.79 -19.84 -20.59
CA THR A 256 -9.25 -21.09 -21.18
C THR A 256 -7.72 -21.17 -21.14
N SER A 257 -7.02 -20.05 -20.94
CA SER A 257 -5.56 -20.00 -20.95
C SER A 257 -4.94 -20.85 -19.83
N LEU A 258 -3.95 -21.66 -20.20
CA LEU A 258 -3.09 -22.40 -19.28
C LEU A 258 -2.02 -21.51 -18.62
N TYR A 259 -1.83 -20.29 -19.13
CA TYR A 259 -0.82 -19.34 -18.64
C TYR A 259 -1.38 -18.38 -17.58
N ILE A 260 -2.71 -18.29 -17.44
CA ILE A 260 -3.37 -17.47 -16.44
C ILE A 260 -3.86 -18.40 -15.34
N PRO A 261 -3.24 -18.37 -14.14
CA PRO A 261 -3.70 -19.23 -13.06
C PRO A 261 -5.13 -18.92 -12.65
N VAL A 262 -5.89 -19.95 -12.31
CA VAL A 262 -7.34 -19.85 -12.02
C VAL A 262 -7.63 -18.77 -10.97
N LYS A 263 -6.82 -18.69 -9.90
CA LYS A 263 -6.99 -17.68 -8.85
C LYS A 263 -6.72 -16.25 -9.31
N SER A 264 -5.85 -16.06 -10.30
CA SER A 264 -5.51 -14.74 -10.83
C SER A 264 -6.49 -14.27 -11.90
N ARG A 265 -7.34 -15.15 -12.47
CA ARG A 265 -8.30 -14.79 -13.53
C ARG A 265 -9.17 -13.59 -13.21
N VAL A 266 -9.63 -13.45 -11.97
CA VAL A 266 -10.44 -12.29 -11.57
C VAL A 266 -9.66 -10.97 -11.68
N LEU A 267 -8.34 -10.97 -11.46
CA LEU A 267 -7.50 -9.79 -11.68
C LEU A 267 -7.40 -9.47 -13.18
N TRP A 268 -7.23 -10.48 -14.03
CA TRP A 268 -7.17 -10.33 -15.48
C TRP A 268 -8.48 -9.83 -16.07
N THR A 269 -9.62 -10.40 -15.63
CA THR A 269 -10.95 -9.94 -16.01
C THR A 269 -11.12 -8.48 -15.59
N LYS A 270 -10.75 -8.12 -14.36
CA LYS A 270 -10.86 -6.75 -13.89
C LYS A 270 -9.98 -5.78 -14.65
N ALA A 271 -8.73 -6.16 -14.91
CA ALA A 271 -7.80 -5.37 -15.72
C ALA A 271 -8.37 -5.10 -17.11
N PHE A 272 -9.03 -6.10 -17.73
CA PHE A 272 -9.68 -5.93 -19.01
C PHE A 272 -10.92 -5.01 -18.96
N GLU A 273 -11.75 -5.11 -17.93
CA GLU A 273 -12.86 -4.17 -17.70
C GLU A 273 -12.37 -2.72 -17.58
N LEU A 274 -11.34 -2.50 -16.76
CA LEU A 274 -10.70 -1.20 -16.58
C LEU A 274 -10.12 -0.68 -17.91
N PHE A 275 -9.50 -1.56 -18.70
CA PHE A 275 -8.99 -1.23 -20.03
C PHE A 275 -10.11 -0.75 -20.97
N LYS A 276 -11.23 -1.48 -21.05
CA LYS A 276 -12.39 -1.09 -21.87
C LYS A 276 -12.99 0.25 -21.42
N ASN A 277 -12.96 0.52 -20.13
CA ASN A 277 -13.39 1.78 -19.53
C ASN A 277 -12.35 2.91 -19.64
N ARG A 278 -11.25 2.70 -20.38
CA ARG A 278 -10.16 3.65 -20.60
C ARG A 278 -9.41 4.04 -19.32
N GLN A 279 -9.51 3.22 -18.28
CA GLN A 279 -8.78 3.36 -17.02
C GLN A 279 -7.45 2.59 -17.11
N TYR A 280 -6.61 2.97 -18.08
CA TYR A 280 -5.42 2.20 -18.45
C TYR A 280 -4.37 2.08 -17.33
N GLY A 281 -4.24 3.10 -16.47
CA GLY A 281 -3.33 3.03 -15.32
C GLY A 281 -3.77 1.97 -14.32
N ASP A 282 -5.03 2.02 -13.89
CA ASP A 282 -5.62 1.06 -12.96
C ASP A 282 -5.60 -0.36 -13.57
N SER A 283 -5.82 -0.49 -14.89
CA SER A 283 -5.71 -1.75 -15.64
C SER A 283 -4.30 -2.34 -15.61
N LEU A 284 -3.29 -1.52 -15.92
CA LEU A 284 -1.88 -1.95 -15.95
C LEU A 284 -1.39 -2.37 -14.57
N VAL A 285 -1.78 -1.66 -13.52
CA VAL A 285 -1.29 -1.92 -12.17
C VAL A 285 -1.75 -3.28 -11.62
N LEU A 286 -2.85 -3.84 -12.13
CA LEU A 286 -3.34 -5.17 -11.72
C LEU A 286 -2.60 -6.36 -12.36
N LEU A 287 -1.76 -6.13 -13.38
CA LEU A 287 -1.10 -7.15 -14.19
C LEU A 287 0.43 -7.08 -14.06
#